data_AF-A0A8H6SKF5-F1
#
_entry.id   AF-A0A8H6SKF5-F1
#
_cell.length_a   1.000
_cell.length_b   1.000
_cell.length_c   1.000
_cell.angle_alpha   90.00
_cell.angle_beta   90.00
_cell.angle_gamma   90.00
#
_symmetry.space_group_name_H-M   'P 1'
#
loop_
_entity.id
_entity.type
_entity.pdbx_description
1 polymer ?
#
loop_
_entity_poly.entity_id
_entity_poly.type
_entity_poly.pdbx_seq_one_letter_code
_entity_poly.pdbx_strand_id
1 'polypeptide(L)'
;MESFASAFAGLPYFNPMMMINRSETCATTKLLQLRGLGINENDITPKFHRSPENSPDLSREEFVARKRVIEQIDGLEATGRHGLPWLPILSKYEIVKGSAKKARDWGHLLFATATTNQFLLVMIFPDECNCGNYSHHDYESLTKYHANKILCLAKYIWHTEQSPKWIRATYLTPSSGYDLDPTFAVPQTAGTPLDVLQSLNSHPSGRYFHIDITDVKPSLTPSETERIDAVASHSSSKEKTAIKPEVRKGLVVSEENKADAKPDVEGAAWKAGVKRACAYCEVVPHGKVKLMACSRCKLVQYCGKDCQTRAWPAHKHFCKKV
;
A
#
# COMPACT_ATOMS: atom_id res chain seq x y z
N MET A 1 8.76 -6.70 15.30
CA MET A 1 8.55 -5.24 15.52
C MET A 1 7.92 -4.93 16.86
N GLU A 2 7.08 -5.82 17.40
CA GLU A 2 6.60 -5.66 18.77
C GLU A 2 7.76 -5.65 19.76
N SER A 3 8.82 -6.42 19.53
CA SER A 3 10.05 -6.38 20.35
C SER A 3 10.70 -4.98 20.41
N PHE A 4 10.93 -4.31 19.27
CA PHE A 4 11.51 -2.95 19.26
C PHE A 4 10.53 -1.88 19.73
N ALA A 5 9.26 -1.90 19.27
CA ALA A 5 8.26 -0.96 19.77
C ALA A 5 7.97 -1.15 21.28
N SER A 6 8.07 -2.38 21.79
CA SER A 6 7.95 -2.72 23.21
C SER A 6 9.12 -2.18 24.04
N ALA A 7 10.33 -2.07 23.48
CA ALA A 7 11.48 -1.52 24.18
C ALA A 7 11.29 -0.01 24.50
N PHE A 8 10.55 0.71 23.67
CA PHE A 8 10.33 2.15 23.82
C PHE A 8 8.90 2.52 24.26
N ALA A 9 7.98 1.55 24.34
CA ALA A 9 6.58 1.78 24.77
C ALA A 9 6.44 2.36 26.19
N GLY A 10 7.46 2.18 27.04
CA GLY A 10 7.52 2.74 28.39
C GLY A 10 8.02 4.18 28.47
N LEU A 11 8.49 4.78 27.37
CA LEU A 11 8.98 6.15 27.38
C LEU A 11 7.80 7.14 27.37
N PRO A 12 7.83 8.18 28.23
CA PRO A 12 6.89 9.29 28.12
C PRO A 12 6.94 9.86 26.70
N TYR A 13 5.78 10.16 26.12
CA TYR A 13 5.63 10.74 24.77
C TYR A 13 5.96 9.84 23.57
N PHE A 14 6.17 8.53 23.76
CA PHE A 14 6.36 7.61 22.64
C PHE A 14 5.11 7.54 21.73
N ASN A 15 5.26 7.93 20.47
CA ASN A 15 4.25 7.75 19.43
C ASN A 15 4.76 6.71 18.42
N PRO A 16 4.05 5.58 18.20
CA PRO A 16 4.42 4.59 17.18
C PRO A 16 4.61 5.18 15.77
N MET A 17 3.96 6.29 15.47
CA MET A 17 4.10 7.01 14.20
C MET A 17 5.51 7.60 13.99
N MET A 18 6.31 7.76 15.04
CA MET A 18 7.69 8.28 14.96
C MET A 18 8.72 7.22 14.58
N MET A 19 8.37 5.94 14.57
CA MET A 19 9.27 4.87 14.14
C MET A 19 9.07 4.56 12.66
N ILE A 20 10.09 4.77 11.85
CA ILE A 20 10.02 4.45 10.43
C ILE A 20 10.52 3.04 10.20
N ASN A 21 9.58 2.18 9.83
CA ASN A 21 9.86 0.86 9.34
C ASN A 21 9.92 0.86 7.80
N ARG A 22 11.07 0.44 7.25
CA ARG A 22 11.28 0.29 5.80
C ARG A 22 10.58 -0.94 5.20
N SER A 23 10.22 -1.90 6.04
CA SER A 23 9.34 -3.03 5.71
C SER A 23 7.93 -2.80 6.28
N GLU A 24 7.48 -1.54 6.35
CA GLU A 24 6.10 -1.25 6.74
C GLU A 24 5.17 -1.75 5.65
N THR A 25 4.11 -2.43 6.08
CA THR A 25 3.11 -3.01 5.19
C THR A 25 1.74 -2.35 5.31
N CYS A 26 1.56 -1.41 6.24
CA CYS A 26 0.34 -0.63 6.37
C CYS A 26 0.47 0.67 5.58
N ALA A 27 -0.21 0.76 4.43
CA ALA A 27 -0.20 1.97 3.62
C ALA A 27 -0.73 3.18 4.40
N THR A 28 -1.75 2.99 5.25
CA THR A 28 -2.28 4.06 6.10
C THR A 28 -1.21 4.65 7.03
N THR A 29 -0.46 3.79 7.73
CA THR A 29 0.63 4.23 8.61
C THR A 29 1.68 4.97 7.80
N LYS A 30 2.10 4.40 6.66
CA LYS A 30 3.13 5.00 5.82
C LYS A 30 2.73 6.37 5.25
N LEU A 31 1.50 6.51 4.78
CA LEU A 31 1.00 7.79 4.23
C LEU A 31 0.81 8.86 5.33
N LEU A 32 0.40 8.47 6.54
CA LEU A 32 0.38 9.39 7.69
C LEU A 32 1.81 9.80 8.11
N GLN A 33 2.76 8.87 8.09
CA GLN A 33 4.19 9.18 8.30
C GLN A 33 4.73 10.11 7.22
N LEU A 34 4.35 9.87 5.96
CA LEU A 34 4.72 10.72 4.83
C LEU A 34 4.18 12.15 5.02
N ARG A 35 2.91 12.28 5.43
CA ARG A 35 2.29 13.58 5.76
C ARG A 35 3.00 14.31 6.90
N GLY A 36 3.43 13.58 7.94
CA GLY A 36 4.00 14.19 9.15
C GLY A 36 5.52 14.41 9.12
N LEU A 37 6.28 13.53 8.46
CA LEU A 37 7.74 13.48 8.50
C LEU A 37 8.40 13.80 7.14
N GLY A 38 7.61 13.85 6.07
CA GLY A 38 8.11 14.10 4.72
C GLY A 38 8.67 12.86 4.02
N ILE A 39 9.06 13.03 2.76
CA ILE A 39 9.36 11.91 1.87
C ILE A 39 10.70 11.22 2.15
N ASN A 40 11.74 11.98 2.47
CA ASN A 40 13.10 11.44 2.66
C ASN A 40 13.15 10.45 3.83
N GLU A 41 12.44 10.78 4.91
CA GLU A 41 12.28 9.91 6.07
C GLU A 41 11.56 8.61 5.70
N ASN A 42 10.64 8.65 4.74
CA ASN A 42 9.85 7.49 4.32
C ASN A 42 10.44 6.70 3.15
N ASP A 43 11.60 7.12 2.64
CA ASP A 43 12.30 6.45 1.55
C ASP A 43 12.77 5.05 1.97
N ILE A 44 12.34 4.05 1.20
CA ILE A 44 12.72 2.65 1.42
C ILE A 44 13.88 2.20 0.52
N THR A 45 14.42 3.05 -0.36
CA THR A 45 15.56 2.72 -1.23
C THR A 45 16.71 2.05 -0.48
N PRO A 46 17.13 2.51 0.72
CA PRO A 46 18.21 1.86 1.45
C PRO A 46 17.95 0.41 1.88
N LYS A 47 16.69 -0.06 1.85
CA LYS A 47 16.36 -1.49 2.04
C LYS A 47 16.96 -2.34 0.92
N PHE A 48 16.95 -1.83 -0.31
CA PHE A 48 17.34 -2.55 -1.52
C PHE A 48 18.84 -2.44 -1.84
N HIS A 49 19.58 -1.66 -1.07
CA HIS A 49 21.05 -1.66 -1.08
C HIS A 49 21.65 -2.90 -0.39
N ARG A 50 20.86 -3.58 0.45
CA ARG A 50 21.29 -4.77 1.18
C ARG A 50 21.08 -6.03 0.34
N SER A 51 21.70 -7.13 0.78
CA SER A 51 21.47 -8.45 0.19
C SER A 51 20.03 -8.93 0.44
N PRO A 52 19.38 -9.64 -0.51
CA PRO A 52 18.03 -10.17 -0.36
C PRO A 52 17.82 -11.00 0.91
N GLU A 53 18.85 -11.70 1.37
CA GLU A 53 18.86 -12.54 2.57
C GLU A 53 18.57 -11.73 3.86
N ASN A 54 18.75 -10.41 3.81
CA ASN A 54 18.46 -9.49 4.93
C ASN A 54 17.02 -8.92 4.88
N SER A 55 16.17 -9.38 3.97
CA SER A 55 14.78 -8.92 3.82
C SER A 55 13.79 -10.06 4.06
N PRO A 56 13.54 -10.45 5.32
CA PRO A 56 12.69 -11.61 5.64
C PRO A 56 11.22 -11.45 5.23
N ASP A 57 10.79 -10.25 4.87
CA ASP A 57 9.43 -9.93 4.44
C ASP A 57 9.16 -10.14 2.94
N LEU A 58 10.21 -10.40 2.14
CA LEU A 58 10.14 -10.65 0.69
C LEU A 58 10.91 -11.94 0.36
N SER A 59 10.40 -12.72 -0.59
CA SER A 59 11.21 -13.76 -1.24
C SER A 59 12.36 -13.13 -2.04
N ARG A 60 13.38 -13.93 -2.38
CA ARG A 60 14.54 -13.45 -3.17
C ARG A 60 14.09 -12.89 -4.52
N GLU A 61 13.15 -13.57 -5.17
CA GLU A 61 12.58 -13.20 -6.45
C GLU A 61 11.79 -11.89 -6.33
N GLU A 62 10.94 -11.77 -5.30
CA GLU A 62 10.20 -10.54 -5.00
C GLU A 62 11.15 -9.36 -4.74
N PHE A 63 12.27 -9.59 -4.05
CA PHE A 63 13.26 -8.56 -3.73
C PHE A 63 13.99 -8.09 -4.98
N VAL A 64 14.51 -9.01 -5.79
CA VAL A 64 15.25 -8.69 -7.02
C VAL A 64 14.37 -7.94 -8.03
N ALA A 65 13.13 -8.40 -8.24
CA ALA A 65 12.21 -7.73 -9.15
C ALA A 65 11.92 -6.28 -8.68
N ARG A 66 11.72 -6.08 -7.38
CA ARG A 66 11.46 -4.73 -6.82
C ARG A 66 12.68 -3.83 -6.90
N LYS A 67 13.87 -4.37 -6.61
CA LYS A 67 15.13 -3.65 -6.73
C LYS A 67 15.33 -3.14 -8.16
N ARG A 68 15.12 -4.01 -9.16
CA ARG A 68 15.23 -3.66 -10.58
C ARG A 68 14.26 -2.53 -10.98
N VAL A 69 13.04 -2.54 -10.48
CA VAL A 69 12.06 -1.45 -10.73
C VAL A 69 12.50 -0.13 -10.10
N ILE A 70 13.03 -0.17 -8.86
CA ILE A 70 13.53 1.01 -8.17
C ILE A 70 14.74 1.59 -8.91
N GLU A 71 15.70 0.76 -9.32
CA GLU A 71 16.88 1.19 -10.09
C GLU A 71 16.51 1.79 -11.45
N GLN A 72 15.50 1.24 -12.13
CA GLN A 72 14.98 1.83 -13.35
C GLN A 72 14.35 3.20 -13.10
N ILE A 73 13.51 3.37 -12.07
CA ILE A 73 12.90 4.68 -11.76
C ILE A 73 13.95 5.71 -11.33
N ASP A 74 14.99 5.30 -10.62
CA ASP A 74 16.10 6.17 -10.21
C ASP A 74 16.96 6.58 -11.42
N GLY A 75 17.20 5.65 -12.35
CA GLY A 75 17.92 5.91 -13.61
C GLY A 75 17.11 6.69 -14.65
N LEU A 76 15.78 6.69 -14.54
CA LEU A 76 14.94 7.65 -15.27
C LEU A 76 15.16 9.00 -14.59
N GLU A 77 15.94 9.90 -15.21
CA GLU A 77 16.04 11.33 -14.87
C GLU A 77 14.68 12.09 -15.00
N ALA A 78 13.57 11.36 -14.97
CA ALA A 78 12.19 11.75 -14.88
C ALA A 78 11.90 12.32 -13.50
N THR A 79 12.52 13.45 -13.23
CA THR A 79 12.06 14.34 -12.20
C THR A 79 10.56 14.63 -12.37
N GLY A 80 9.76 14.46 -11.31
CA GLY A 80 8.35 14.86 -11.22
C GLY A 80 8.14 16.35 -11.58
N ARG A 81 6.91 16.87 -11.48
CA ARG A 81 6.68 18.32 -11.63
C ARG A 81 7.72 19.08 -10.78
N HIS A 82 8.51 19.95 -11.41
CA HIS A 82 9.57 20.77 -10.80
C HIS A 82 10.93 20.13 -10.50
N GLY A 83 11.33 19.00 -11.10
CA GLY A 83 12.72 18.54 -10.89
C GLY A 83 12.89 17.57 -9.69
N LEU A 84 11.81 17.05 -9.10
CA LEU A 84 11.87 16.24 -7.87
C LEU A 84 11.86 14.73 -8.13
N PRO A 85 12.70 13.91 -7.47
CA PRO A 85 12.77 12.48 -7.70
C PRO A 85 11.52 11.74 -7.19
N TRP A 86 11.23 10.59 -7.80
CA TRP A 86 10.27 9.63 -7.30
C TRP A 86 10.93 8.75 -6.23
N LEU A 87 10.42 8.75 -5.01
CA LEU A 87 10.96 7.91 -3.94
C LEU A 87 10.00 6.77 -3.61
N PRO A 88 10.49 5.52 -3.53
CA PRO A 88 9.68 4.40 -3.09
C PRO A 88 9.37 4.55 -1.59
N ILE A 89 8.10 4.38 -1.22
CA ILE A 89 7.63 4.49 0.16
C ILE A 89 7.07 3.16 0.70
N LEU A 90 6.64 2.27 -0.18
CA LEU A 90 6.16 0.92 0.16
C LEU A 90 6.67 -0.09 -0.87
N SER A 91 7.04 -1.28 -0.40
CA SER A 91 7.45 -2.41 -1.25
C SER A 91 6.43 -3.55 -1.28
N LYS A 92 5.61 -3.68 -0.24
CA LYS A 92 4.51 -4.63 -0.15
C LYS A 92 3.54 -4.11 0.90
N TYR A 93 2.28 -3.95 0.56
CA TYR A 93 1.35 -3.28 1.45
C TYR A 93 -0.07 -3.85 1.41
N GLU A 94 -0.75 -3.68 2.52
CA GLU A 94 -2.19 -3.67 2.64
C GLU A 94 -2.64 -2.24 2.99
N ILE A 95 -3.90 -1.90 2.70
CA ILE A 95 -4.42 -0.55 2.94
C ILE A 95 -4.30 -0.16 4.42
N VAL A 96 -4.71 -1.07 5.30
CA VAL A 96 -4.58 -0.92 6.75
C VAL A 96 -4.35 -2.28 7.37
N LYS A 97 -3.62 -2.37 8.48
CA LYS A 97 -3.25 -3.66 9.09
C LYS A 97 -4.45 -4.60 9.23
N GLY A 98 -4.26 -5.82 8.72
CA GLY A 98 -5.26 -6.87 8.73
C GLY A 98 -6.40 -6.70 7.71
N SER A 99 -6.35 -5.74 6.79
CA SER A 99 -7.36 -5.59 5.72
C SER A 99 -7.13 -6.58 4.59
N ALA A 100 -5.87 -6.94 4.27
CA ALA A 100 -5.59 -7.95 3.27
C ALA A 100 -5.97 -9.35 3.76
N LYS A 101 -6.97 -9.96 3.12
CA LYS A 101 -7.47 -11.31 3.43
C LYS A 101 -6.99 -12.35 2.44
N LYS A 102 -6.71 -11.92 1.21
CA LYS A 102 -6.33 -12.73 0.06
C LYS A 102 -5.03 -12.20 -0.57
N ALA A 103 -4.35 -13.03 -1.34
CA ALA A 103 -3.14 -12.61 -2.07
C ALA A 103 -3.40 -11.35 -2.92
N ARG A 104 -4.56 -11.30 -3.60
CA ARG A 104 -4.98 -10.14 -4.42
C ARG A 104 -5.15 -8.82 -3.67
N ASP A 105 -5.28 -8.86 -2.34
CA ASP A 105 -5.48 -7.66 -1.52
C ASP A 105 -4.16 -6.95 -1.19
N TRP A 106 -3.01 -7.53 -1.55
CA TRP A 106 -1.70 -6.94 -1.35
C TRP A 106 -1.29 -6.12 -2.57
N GLY A 107 -0.89 -4.88 -2.32
CA GLY A 107 -0.19 -4.04 -3.29
C GLY A 107 1.32 -4.20 -3.18
N HIS A 108 2.05 -3.75 -4.21
CA HIS A 108 3.49 -3.95 -4.33
C HIS A 108 4.26 -2.64 -4.12
N LEU A 109 4.81 -2.03 -5.17
CA LEU A 109 5.62 -0.83 -5.04
C LEU A 109 4.76 0.43 -5.17
N LEU A 110 4.88 1.33 -4.19
CA LEU A 110 4.29 2.66 -4.25
C LEU A 110 5.41 3.70 -4.15
N PHE A 111 5.42 4.63 -5.09
CA PHE A 111 6.31 5.79 -5.11
C PHE A 111 5.49 7.05 -4.90
N ALA A 112 6.13 8.06 -4.32
CA ALA A 112 5.56 9.40 -4.16
C ALA A 112 6.56 10.46 -4.61
N THR A 113 6.07 11.66 -4.88
CA THR A 113 6.88 12.87 -4.99
C THR A 113 6.97 13.59 -3.65
N ALA A 114 7.94 14.48 -3.48
CA ALA A 114 8.09 15.25 -2.23
C ALA A 114 6.85 16.09 -1.87
N THR A 115 6.02 16.46 -2.86
CA THR A 115 4.75 17.16 -2.65
C THR A 115 3.60 16.23 -2.24
N THR A 116 3.78 14.91 -2.28
CA THR A 116 2.81 13.89 -1.83
C THR A 116 1.45 13.92 -2.55
N ASN A 117 1.40 14.61 -3.70
CA ASN A 117 0.18 14.82 -4.47
C ASN A 117 0.13 13.98 -5.76
N GLN A 118 1.17 13.21 -6.05
CA GLN A 118 1.29 12.35 -7.23
C GLN A 118 1.94 11.04 -6.79
N PHE A 119 1.48 9.94 -7.38
CA PHE A 119 1.94 8.60 -7.02
C PHE A 119 2.23 7.76 -8.27
N LEU A 120 3.24 6.90 -8.18
CA LEU A 120 3.42 5.78 -9.11
C LEU A 120 3.18 4.47 -8.38
N LEU A 121 2.44 3.55 -9.00
CA LEU A 121 2.18 2.21 -8.52
C LEU A 121 2.73 1.21 -9.52
N VAL A 122 3.57 0.29 -9.06
CA VAL A 122 4.07 -0.82 -9.89
C VAL A 122 3.68 -2.13 -9.24
N MET A 123 2.82 -2.89 -9.92
CA MET A 123 2.38 -4.22 -9.52
C MET A 123 3.25 -5.29 -10.17
N ILE A 124 4.04 -6.02 -9.40
CA ILE A 124 4.85 -7.12 -9.91
C ILE A 124 4.07 -8.44 -9.82
N PHE A 125 3.81 -9.08 -10.96
CA PHE A 125 3.08 -10.35 -11.04
C PHE A 125 4.00 -11.48 -11.52
N PRO A 126 3.65 -12.75 -11.23
CA PRO A 126 4.35 -13.88 -11.82
C PRO A 126 4.09 -13.97 -13.33
N ASP A 127 4.79 -14.88 -14.01
CA ASP A 127 4.48 -15.20 -15.40
C ASP A 127 3.12 -15.87 -15.53
N GLU A 128 2.53 -15.62 -16.69
CA GLU A 128 1.23 -16.13 -17.06
C GLU A 128 1.36 -17.65 -17.31
N CYS A 129 0.56 -18.46 -16.62
CA CYS A 129 0.63 -19.91 -16.78
C CYS A 129 -0.48 -20.40 -17.71
N ASN A 130 -0.11 -21.23 -18.70
CA ASN A 130 -1.05 -22.04 -19.50
C ASN A 130 -1.78 -23.15 -18.68
N CYS A 131 -1.67 -23.12 -17.35
CA CYS A 131 -2.10 -24.18 -16.43
C CYS A 131 -3.25 -23.80 -15.49
N GLY A 132 -3.89 -22.64 -15.68
CA GLY A 132 -5.08 -22.24 -14.90
C GLY A 132 -4.77 -21.63 -13.52
N ASN A 133 -3.59 -21.03 -13.33
CA ASN A 133 -3.26 -20.26 -12.13
C ASN A 133 -2.68 -18.91 -12.57
N TYR A 134 -3.38 -17.83 -12.22
CA TYR A 134 -3.24 -16.45 -12.70
C TYR A 134 -3.73 -16.23 -14.15
N SER A 135 -4.93 -15.65 -14.33
CA SER A 135 -5.44 -15.25 -15.66
C SER A 135 -4.82 -13.91 -16.09
N HIS A 136 -4.42 -13.80 -17.35
CA HIS A 136 -3.87 -12.57 -17.96
C HIS A 136 -4.80 -11.36 -17.78
N HIS A 137 -6.12 -11.59 -17.73
CA HIS A 137 -7.13 -10.53 -17.55
C HIS A 137 -7.16 -9.95 -16.13
N ASP A 138 -6.60 -10.64 -15.14
CA ASP A 138 -6.67 -10.23 -13.75
C ASP A 138 -5.68 -9.10 -13.42
N TYR A 139 -4.53 -9.04 -14.12
CA TYR A 139 -3.43 -8.15 -13.74
C TYR A 139 -3.76 -6.68 -13.94
N GLU A 140 -4.33 -6.33 -15.10
CA GLU A 140 -4.79 -4.97 -15.38
C GLU A 140 -5.89 -4.55 -14.39
N SER A 141 -6.87 -5.41 -14.17
CA SER A 141 -7.99 -5.17 -13.24
C SER A 141 -7.50 -4.99 -11.80
N LEU A 142 -6.56 -5.82 -11.35
CA LEU A 142 -5.93 -5.70 -10.02
C LEU A 142 -5.11 -4.42 -9.90
N THR A 143 -4.38 -4.05 -10.95
CA THR A 143 -3.56 -2.84 -10.96
C THR A 143 -4.43 -1.60 -10.83
N LYS A 144 -5.53 -1.51 -11.61
CA LYS A 144 -6.52 -0.42 -11.49
C LYS A 144 -7.20 -0.41 -10.12
N TYR A 145 -7.52 -1.58 -9.57
CA TYR A 145 -8.10 -1.71 -8.22
C TYR A 145 -7.18 -1.15 -7.14
N HIS A 146 -5.90 -1.52 -7.15
CA HIS A 146 -4.92 -1.00 -6.19
C HIS A 146 -4.65 0.49 -6.39
N ALA A 147 -4.63 0.97 -7.63
CA ALA A 147 -4.48 2.39 -7.95
C ALA A 147 -5.62 3.23 -7.35
N ASN A 148 -6.88 2.82 -7.56
CA ASN A 148 -8.03 3.48 -6.96
C ASN A 148 -7.99 3.40 -5.43
N LYS A 149 -7.65 2.24 -4.85
CA LYS A 149 -7.55 2.11 -3.38
C LYS A 149 -6.54 3.06 -2.76
N ILE A 150 -5.33 3.17 -3.33
CA ILE A 150 -4.31 4.08 -2.83
C ILE A 150 -4.75 5.53 -3.01
N LEU A 151 -5.29 5.90 -4.17
CA LEU A 151 -5.71 7.27 -4.41
C LEU A 151 -6.89 7.68 -3.50
N CYS A 152 -7.83 6.77 -3.24
CA CYS A 152 -8.87 6.95 -2.24
C CYS A 152 -8.29 7.11 -0.83
N LEU A 153 -7.34 6.25 -0.43
CA LEU A 153 -6.68 6.33 0.87
C LEU A 153 -5.93 7.66 1.05
N ALA A 154 -5.21 8.10 0.02
CA ALA A 154 -4.53 9.39 0.03
C ALA A 154 -5.55 10.53 0.20
N LYS A 155 -6.62 10.57 -0.60
CA LYS A 155 -7.66 11.61 -0.44
C LYS A 155 -8.34 11.54 0.93
N TYR A 156 -8.47 10.35 1.51
CA TYR A 156 -8.96 10.18 2.88
C TYR A 156 -8.02 10.83 3.91
N ILE A 157 -6.70 10.62 3.77
CA ILE A 157 -5.69 11.14 4.71
C ILE A 157 -5.47 12.66 4.56
N TRP A 158 -5.48 13.18 3.34
CA TRP A 158 -5.25 14.60 3.01
C TRP A 158 -6.54 15.40 2.76
N HIS A 159 -7.68 14.95 3.28
CA HIS A 159 -8.98 15.57 2.99
C HIS A 159 -9.13 17.03 3.45
N THR A 160 -8.27 17.52 4.35
CA THR A 160 -8.22 18.93 4.81
C THR A 160 -7.08 19.74 4.19
N GLU A 161 -6.18 19.11 3.44
CA GLU A 161 -4.94 19.71 2.96
C GLU A 161 -4.88 19.67 1.41
N GLN A 162 -3.68 19.77 0.84
CA GLN A 162 -3.47 19.57 -0.59
C GLN A 162 -3.92 18.16 -0.98
N SER A 163 -5.04 18.09 -1.70
CA SER A 163 -5.56 16.82 -2.24
C SER A 163 -4.53 16.19 -3.17
N PRO A 164 -4.40 14.84 -3.14
CA PRO A 164 -3.70 14.15 -4.21
C PRO A 164 -4.38 14.46 -5.56
N LYS A 165 -3.57 14.51 -6.61
CA LYS A 165 -3.99 14.86 -7.97
C LYS A 165 -4.25 13.62 -8.80
N TRP A 166 -3.29 12.69 -8.84
CA TRP A 166 -3.42 11.50 -9.67
C TRP A 166 -2.48 10.38 -9.22
N ILE A 167 -2.75 9.18 -9.73
CA ILE A 167 -1.85 8.03 -9.67
C ILE A 167 -1.62 7.48 -11.07
N ARG A 168 -0.37 7.13 -11.40
CA ARG A 168 -0.08 6.26 -12.53
C ARG A 168 0.24 4.86 -12.05
N ALA A 169 -0.31 3.86 -12.71
CA ALA A 169 -0.16 2.48 -12.30
C ALA A 169 0.20 1.60 -13.48
N THR A 170 1.17 0.70 -13.31
CA THR A 170 1.53 -0.32 -14.30
C THR A 170 1.73 -1.65 -13.59
N TYR A 171 1.86 -2.72 -14.38
CA TYR A 171 2.27 -4.03 -13.89
C TYR A 171 3.38 -4.62 -14.73
N LEU A 172 4.17 -5.49 -14.11
CA LEU A 172 5.34 -6.10 -14.72
C LEU A 172 5.37 -7.59 -14.39
N THR A 173 5.92 -8.38 -15.31
CA THR A 173 6.05 -9.84 -15.21
C THR A 173 7.49 -10.26 -15.52
N PRO A 174 7.93 -11.47 -15.13
CA PRO A 174 9.21 -11.98 -15.58
C PRO A 174 9.36 -12.01 -17.12
N SER A 175 8.28 -12.27 -17.86
CA SER A 175 8.23 -12.27 -19.33
C SER A 175 8.52 -10.90 -19.93
N SER A 176 8.20 -9.81 -19.24
CA SER A 176 8.58 -8.45 -19.62
C SER A 176 9.98 -8.07 -19.14
N GLY A 177 10.74 -9.00 -18.55
CA GLY A 177 12.03 -8.73 -17.92
C GLY A 177 11.95 -7.83 -16.68
N TYR A 178 10.74 -7.55 -16.20
CA TYR A 178 10.45 -6.44 -15.29
C TYR A 178 10.90 -5.06 -15.81
N ASP A 179 10.91 -4.87 -17.13
CA ASP A 179 11.30 -3.60 -17.75
C ASP A 179 10.13 -2.61 -17.77
N LEU A 180 10.36 -1.42 -17.22
CA LEU A 180 9.43 -0.32 -17.20
C LEU A 180 9.45 0.43 -18.52
N ASP A 181 8.28 0.90 -18.97
CA ASP A 181 8.21 1.91 -20.01
C ASP A 181 8.93 3.19 -19.53
N PRO A 182 9.93 3.70 -20.28
CA PRO A 182 10.65 4.93 -19.93
C PRO A 182 9.74 6.15 -19.73
N THR A 183 8.57 6.19 -20.38
CA THR A 183 7.60 7.29 -20.27
C THR A 183 6.72 7.21 -19.02
N PHE A 184 6.71 6.09 -18.30
CA PHE A 184 5.86 5.84 -17.13
C PHE A 184 6.02 6.91 -16.03
N ALA A 185 7.28 7.21 -15.67
CA ALA A 185 7.64 8.14 -14.59
C ALA A 185 7.77 9.60 -15.05
N VAL A 186 7.80 9.85 -16.37
CA VAL A 186 8.03 11.19 -16.95
C VAL A 186 6.80 12.08 -16.73
N PRO A 187 6.96 13.30 -16.18
CA PRO A 187 5.84 14.23 -16.05
C PRO A 187 5.24 14.51 -17.42
N GLN A 188 3.91 14.37 -17.53
CA GLN A 188 3.21 14.96 -18.68
C GLN A 188 3.32 16.48 -18.56
N THR A 189 4.02 17.12 -19.49
CA THR A 189 3.93 18.55 -19.70
C THR A 189 2.54 18.89 -20.21
N ALA A 190 1.99 20.02 -19.74
CA ALA A 190 0.71 20.52 -20.23
C ALA A 190 0.79 20.69 -21.75
N GLY A 191 -0.10 20.01 -22.49
CA GLY A 191 -0.11 20.02 -23.95
C GLY A 191 0.30 18.71 -24.63
N THR A 192 0.60 17.64 -23.89
CA THR A 192 0.73 16.30 -24.51
C THR A 192 -0.65 15.85 -25.01
N PRO A 193 -0.89 15.73 -26.32
CA PRO A 193 -2.23 15.48 -26.82
C PRO A 193 -2.66 14.03 -26.52
N LEU A 194 -3.98 13.83 -26.29
CA LEU A 194 -4.55 12.56 -25.82
C LEU A 194 -4.28 11.38 -26.77
N ASP A 195 -4.09 11.66 -28.05
CA ASP A 195 -3.72 10.72 -29.12
C ASP A 195 -2.29 10.17 -28.95
N VAL A 196 -1.35 10.97 -28.46
CA VAL A 196 0.00 10.53 -28.09
C VAL A 196 -0.02 9.64 -26.85
N LEU A 197 -0.89 9.94 -25.88
CA LEU A 197 -1.10 9.06 -24.72
C LEU A 197 -1.76 7.73 -25.10
N GLN A 198 -2.63 7.74 -26.11
CA GLN A 198 -3.26 6.53 -26.66
C GLN A 198 -2.29 5.72 -27.52
N SER A 199 -1.38 6.35 -28.28
CA SER A 199 -0.39 5.66 -29.12
C SER A 199 0.75 5.02 -28.32
N LEU A 200 1.12 5.56 -27.15
CA LEU A 200 2.07 4.92 -26.21
C LEU A 200 1.56 3.58 -25.66
N ASN A 201 0.23 3.36 -25.61
CA ASN A 201 -0.37 2.08 -25.22
C ASN A 201 -0.20 0.96 -26.26
N SER A 202 0.46 1.22 -27.39
CA SER A 202 0.72 0.23 -28.45
C SER A 202 1.97 -0.62 -28.22
N HIS A 203 2.82 -0.25 -27.24
CA HIS A 203 4.01 -1.02 -26.90
C HIS A 203 3.63 -2.20 -25.98
N PRO A 204 4.16 -3.43 -26.17
CA PRO A 204 3.86 -4.58 -25.31
C PRO A 204 4.14 -4.33 -23.81
N SER A 205 5.12 -3.47 -23.51
CA SER A 205 5.53 -3.02 -22.17
C SER A 205 4.99 -1.63 -21.76
N GLY A 206 4.26 -0.93 -22.65
CA GLY A 206 3.85 0.47 -22.48
C GLY A 206 2.47 0.69 -21.86
N ARG A 207 1.87 -0.35 -21.27
CA ARG A 207 0.52 -0.25 -20.70
C ARG A 207 0.59 0.28 -19.28
N TYR A 208 0.38 1.58 -19.10
CA TYR A 208 0.11 2.16 -17.79
C TYR A 208 -1.21 2.91 -17.75
N PHE A 209 -1.85 2.90 -16.58
CA PHE A 209 -3.11 3.57 -16.32
C PHE A 209 -2.83 4.90 -15.63
N HIS A 210 -3.50 5.96 -16.06
CA HIS A 210 -3.51 7.23 -15.37
C HIS A 210 -4.91 7.45 -14.78
N ILE A 211 -4.99 7.70 -13.48
CA ILE A 211 -6.26 7.95 -12.77
C ILE A 211 -6.13 9.30 -12.07
N ASP A 212 -6.91 10.27 -12.53
CA ASP A 212 -7.06 11.55 -11.83
C ASP A 212 -7.98 11.38 -10.60
N ILE A 213 -7.80 12.25 -9.62
CA ILE A 213 -8.62 12.25 -8.42
C ILE A 213 -10.09 12.56 -8.69
N THR A 214 -10.41 13.21 -9.81
CA THR A 214 -11.79 13.40 -10.26
C THR A 214 -12.44 12.12 -10.77
N ASP A 215 -11.64 11.18 -11.27
CA ASP A 215 -12.09 9.94 -11.91
C ASP A 215 -11.96 8.72 -10.98
N VAL A 216 -11.52 8.94 -9.74
CA VAL A 216 -11.31 7.87 -8.77
C VAL A 216 -12.62 7.18 -8.41
N LYS A 217 -12.61 5.85 -8.45
CA LYS A 217 -13.76 5.02 -8.07
C LYS A 217 -13.72 4.73 -6.56
N PRO A 218 -14.85 4.82 -5.84
CA PRO A 218 -14.92 4.42 -4.44
C PRO A 218 -14.39 2.99 -4.25
N SER A 219 -13.38 2.82 -3.41
CA SER A 219 -12.65 1.54 -3.30
C SER A 219 -12.30 1.15 -1.86
N LEU A 220 -12.53 2.02 -0.88
CA LEU A 220 -12.32 1.69 0.53
C LEU A 220 -13.56 1.01 1.12
N THR A 221 -13.38 -0.08 1.87
CA THR A 221 -14.51 -0.71 2.57
C THR A 221 -14.85 0.02 3.88
N PRO A 222 -16.08 -0.07 4.39
CA PRO A 222 -16.44 0.48 5.70
C PRO A 222 -15.51 0.00 6.82
N SER A 223 -15.20 -1.30 6.85
CA SER A 223 -14.28 -1.88 7.84
C SER A 223 -12.83 -1.37 7.69
N GLU A 224 -12.38 -1.04 6.47
CA GLU A 224 -11.08 -0.38 6.29
C GLU A 224 -11.11 1.03 6.86
N THR A 225 -12.12 1.84 6.56
CA THR A 225 -12.22 3.22 7.07
C THR A 225 -12.27 3.30 8.59
N GLU A 226 -13.00 2.40 9.24
CA GLU A 226 -12.99 2.23 10.70
C GLU A 226 -11.56 2.05 11.26
N ARG A 227 -10.75 1.20 10.63
CA ARG A 227 -9.38 0.95 11.06
C ARG A 227 -8.43 2.09 10.67
N ILE A 228 -8.67 2.74 9.53
CA ILE A 228 -7.94 3.93 9.11
C ILE A 228 -8.12 5.03 10.14
N ASP A 229 -9.37 5.28 10.57
CA ASP A 229 -9.71 6.27 11.60
C ASP A 229 -8.97 5.94 12.93
N ALA A 230 -8.96 4.67 13.33
CA ALA A 230 -8.21 4.24 14.51
C ALA A 230 -6.69 4.48 14.39
N VAL A 231 -6.07 4.16 13.24
CA VAL A 231 -4.65 4.44 13.00
C VAL A 231 -4.38 5.96 12.99
N ALA A 232 -5.21 6.74 12.29
CA ALA A 232 -5.09 8.20 12.20
C ALA A 232 -5.22 8.87 13.57
N SER A 233 -5.98 8.30 14.51
CA SER A 233 -6.09 8.80 15.88
C SER A 233 -4.78 8.75 16.67
N HIS A 234 -3.77 8.00 16.20
CA HIS A 234 -2.41 7.99 16.74
C HIS A 234 -1.51 9.07 16.14
N SER A 235 -1.89 9.69 15.02
CA SER A 235 -1.11 10.78 14.45
C SER A 235 -1.04 11.95 15.43
N SER A 236 0.17 12.50 15.62
CA SER A 236 0.41 13.69 16.43
C SER A 236 0.06 15.00 15.69
N SER A 237 -0.46 14.92 14.45
CA SER A 237 -0.89 16.10 13.70
C SER A 237 -1.90 16.90 14.51
N LYS A 238 -1.64 18.20 14.70
CA LYS A 238 -2.46 19.14 15.49
C LYS A 238 -3.92 19.21 15.02
N GLU A 239 -4.20 18.74 13.81
CA GLU A 239 -5.50 18.77 13.17
C GLU A 239 -6.13 17.37 13.16
N LYS A 240 -6.86 17.06 14.24
CA LYS A 240 -7.71 15.86 14.36
C LYS A 240 -9.09 16.12 13.75
N THR A 241 -9.12 16.61 12.52
CA THR A 241 -10.38 16.92 11.86
C THR A 241 -11.01 15.61 11.38
N ALA A 242 -12.24 15.36 11.81
CA ALA A 242 -13.01 14.22 11.33
C ALA A 242 -13.25 14.38 9.82
N ILE A 243 -13.15 13.27 9.08
CA ILE A 243 -13.44 13.30 7.65
C ILE A 243 -14.87 13.77 7.40
N LYS A 244 -15.03 14.73 6.49
CA LYS A 244 -16.35 15.23 6.09
C LYS A 244 -17.17 14.07 5.51
N PRO A 245 -18.46 13.91 5.87
CA PRO A 245 -19.32 12.83 5.37
C PRO A 245 -19.35 12.75 3.84
N GLU A 246 -19.37 13.89 3.16
CA GLU A 246 -19.41 13.98 1.70
C GLU A 246 -18.15 13.37 1.06
N VAL A 247 -16.98 13.66 1.64
CA VAL A 247 -15.70 13.13 1.18
C VAL A 247 -15.67 11.61 1.44
N ARG A 248 -16.13 11.17 2.61
CA ARG A 248 -16.19 9.74 2.94
C ARG A 248 -17.08 8.98 1.96
N LYS A 249 -18.27 9.51 1.63
CA LYS A 249 -19.22 8.88 0.69
C LYS A 249 -18.62 8.67 -0.70
N GLY A 250 -17.81 9.62 -1.19
CA GLY A 250 -17.14 9.52 -2.49
C GLY A 250 -15.94 8.56 -2.54
N LEU A 251 -15.50 8.00 -1.41
CA LEU A 251 -14.31 7.14 -1.31
C LEU A 251 -14.64 5.72 -0.85
N VAL A 252 -15.76 5.56 -0.15
CA VAL A 252 -16.19 4.32 0.46
C VAL A 252 -17.16 3.56 -0.44
N VAL A 253 -16.91 2.28 -0.59
CA VAL A 253 -17.77 1.33 -1.31
C VAL A 253 -19.13 1.26 -0.60
N SER A 254 -20.20 1.51 -1.35
CA SER A 254 -21.59 1.31 -0.96
C SER A 254 -22.05 -0.10 -1.36
N GLU A 255 -23.22 -0.53 -0.90
CA GLU A 255 -23.79 -1.81 -1.36
C GLU A 255 -24.09 -1.80 -2.87
N GLU A 256 -24.37 -0.63 -3.45
CA GLU A 256 -24.66 -0.46 -4.89
C GLU A 256 -23.43 -0.72 -5.77
N ASN A 257 -22.24 -0.28 -5.35
CA ASN A 257 -21.00 -0.40 -6.15
C ASN A 257 -20.05 -1.50 -5.67
N LYS A 258 -20.50 -2.34 -4.73
CA LYS A 258 -19.70 -3.39 -4.10
C LYS A 258 -19.19 -4.46 -5.06
N ALA A 259 -20.01 -4.81 -6.06
CA ALA A 259 -19.64 -5.79 -7.08
C ALA A 259 -18.51 -5.27 -7.96
N ASP A 260 -18.57 -3.99 -8.34
CA ASP A 260 -17.58 -3.35 -9.22
C ASP A 260 -16.31 -2.91 -8.49
N ALA A 261 -16.41 -2.69 -7.17
CA ALA A 261 -15.30 -2.19 -6.37
C ALA A 261 -14.14 -3.18 -6.20
N LYS A 262 -14.38 -4.48 -6.39
CA LYS A 262 -13.34 -5.51 -6.24
C LYS A 262 -13.34 -6.43 -7.45
N PRO A 263 -12.23 -6.52 -8.21
CA PRO A 263 -12.18 -7.36 -9.40
C PRO A 263 -12.39 -8.82 -9.01
N ASP A 264 -13.29 -9.49 -9.71
CA ASP A 264 -13.35 -10.94 -9.67
C ASP A 264 -12.17 -11.48 -10.46
N VAL A 265 -11.29 -12.21 -9.77
CA VAL A 265 -10.06 -12.73 -10.35
C VAL A 265 -10.04 -14.24 -10.17
N GLU A 266 -9.70 -14.93 -11.24
CA GLU A 266 -9.70 -16.38 -11.30
C GLU A 266 -8.38 -16.97 -10.80
N GLY A 267 -8.37 -18.26 -10.47
CA GLY A 267 -7.17 -18.93 -9.97
C GLY A 267 -7.09 -19.03 -8.45
N ALA A 268 -6.68 -20.22 -8.00
CA ALA A 268 -6.58 -20.56 -6.59
C ALA A 268 -5.57 -19.67 -5.86
N ALA A 269 -4.52 -19.23 -6.56
CA ALA A 269 -3.47 -18.41 -5.97
C ALA A 269 -3.98 -17.03 -5.54
N TRP A 270 -4.84 -16.37 -6.32
CA TRP A 270 -5.48 -15.10 -5.91
C TRP A 270 -6.45 -15.28 -4.74
N LYS A 271 -7.11 -16.43 -4.68
CA LYS A 271 -8.09 -16.78 -3.66
C LYS A 271 -7.43 -17.39 -2.40
N ALA A 272 -6.11 -17.59 -2.39
CA ALA A 272 -5.36 -18.09 -1.26
C ALA A 272 -5.49 -17.14 -0.06
N GLY A 273 -5.73 -17.71 1.13
CA GLY A 273 -5.84 -16.94 2.36
C GLY A 273 -4.49 -16.42 2.83
N VAL A 274 -4.47 -15.18 3.32
CA VAL A 274 -3.27 -14.58 3.91
C VAL A 274 -3.04 -15.21 5.29
N LYS A 275 -1.90 -15.88 5.46
CA LYS A 275 -1.45 -16.36 6.76
C LYS A 275 -1.02 -15.18 7.62
N ARG A 276 -1.46 -15.15 8.88
CA ARG A 276 -1.13 -14.11 9.85
C ARG A 276 -0.48 -14.77 11.07
N ALA A 277 0.52 -14.10 11.63
CA ALA A 277 1.15 -14.49 12.87
C ALA A 277 0.45 -13.84 14.06
N CYS A 278 0.51 -14.49 15.21
CA CYS A 278 0.15 -13.86 16.47
C CYS A 278 1.08 -12.69 16.78
N ALA A 279 0.51 -11.56 17.21
CA ALA A 279 1.25 -10.38 17.65
C ALA A 279 2.26 -10.71 18.76
N TYR A 280 1.85 -11.50 19.76
CA TYR A 280 2.70 -11.84 20.89
C TYR A 280 3.76 -12.93 20.59
N CYS A 281 3.33 -14.15 20.25
CA CYS A 281 4.24 -15.30 20.11
C CYS A 281 4.78 -15.51 18.69
N GLU A 282 4.37 -14.67 17.73
CA GLU A 282 4.82 -14.71 16.32
C GLU A 282 4.53 -16.03 15.57
N VAL A 283 3.81 -16.96 16.20
CA VAL A 283 3.36 -18.21 15.59
C VAL A 283 2.27 -17.94 14.56
N VAL A 284 2.46 -18.48 13.36
CA VAL A 284 1.42 -18.58 12.32
C VAL A 284 0.59 -19.82 12.61
N PRO A 285 -0.74 -19.71 12.85
CA PRO A 285 -1.56 -20.88 13.13
C PRO A 285 -1.58 -21.85 11.96
N HIS A 286 -1.47 -23.15 12.26
CA HIS A 286 -1.64 -24.20 11.28
C HIS A 286 -3.13 -24.51 11.05
N GLY A 287 -3.48 -24.88 9.82
CA GLY A 287 -4.83 -25.32 9.46
C GLY A 287 -5.89 -24.21 9.52
N LYS A 288 -7.05 -24.51 10.14
CA LYS A 288 -8.22 -23.61 10.19
C LYS A 288 -8.28 -22.74 11.45
N VAL A 289 -7.25 -22.75 12.29
CA VAL A 289 -7.22 -21.96 13.53
C VAL A 289 -7.18 -20.46 13.18
N LYS A 290 -8.21 -19.72 13.59
CA LYS A 290 -8.32 -18.27 13.34
C LYS A 290 -7.75 -17.49 14.52
N LEU A 291 -6.88 -16.53 14.24
CA LEU A 291 -6.44 -15.57 15.25
C LEU A 291 -7.58 -14.65 15.65
N MET A 292 -7.67 -14.34 16.95
CA MET A 292 -8.62 -13.39 17.49
C MET A 292 -8.07 -11.98 17.35
N ALA A 293 -8.80 -11.10 16.65
CA ALA A 293 -8.44 -9.69 16.60
C ALA A 293 -8.70 -9.02 17.96
N CYS A 294 -7.88 -8.05 18.34
CA CYS A 294 -8.15 -7.20 19.49
C CYS A 294 -9.53 -6.54 19.32
N SER A 295 -10.45 -6.78 20.25
CA SER A 295 -11.82 -6.25 20.18
C SER A 295 -11.90 -4.73 20.22
N ARG A 296 -10.86 -4.07 20.76
CA ARG A 296 -10.80 -2.61 20.88
C ARG A 296 -10.30 -1.95 19.59
N CYS A 297 -9.13 -2.32 19.09
CA CYS A 297 -8.53 -1.66 17.93
C CYS A 297 -8.71 -2.40 16.61
N LYS A 298 -9.04 -3.71 16.63
CA LYS A 298 -9.15 -4.58 15.45
C LYS A 298 -7.88 -4.65 14.55
N LEU A 299 -6.75 -4.07 14.97
CA LEU A 299 -5.49 -3.97 14.18
C LEU A 299 -4.55 -5.16 14.38
N VAL A 300 -4.45 -5.67 15.61
CA VAL A 300 -3.56 -6.78 15.99
C VAL A 300 -4.36 -8.04 16.29
N GLN A 301 -3.74 -9.21 16.09
CA GLN A 301 -4.40 -10.50 16.27
C GLN A 301 -3.56 -11.43 17.14
N TYR A 302 -4.23 -12.26 17.95
CA TYR A 302 -3.61 -13.15 18.92
C TYR A 302 -4.12 -14.58 18.76
N CYS A 303 -3.32 -15.58 19.16
CA CYS A 303 -3.76 -16.98 19.22
C CYS A 303 -4.94 -17.17 20.18
N GLY A 304 -4.98 -16.38 21.26
CA GLY A 304 -5.91 -16.57 22.36
C GLY A 304 -5.84 -15.40 23.35
N LYS A 305 -6.71 -15.45 24.37
CA LYS A 305 -6.76 -14.45 25.45
C LYS A 305 -5.43 -14.36 26.20
N ASP A 306 -4.75 -15.49 26.38
CA ASP A 306 -3.45 -15.55 27.05
C ASP A 306 -2.38 -14.70 26.33
N CYS A 307 -2.17 -14.92 25.03
CA CYS A 307 -1.27 -14.10 24.22
C CYS A 307 -1.66 -12.61 24.22
N GLN A 308 -2.97 -12.31 24.19
CA GLN A 308 -3.45 -10.93 24.28
C GLN A 308 -3.11 -10.29 25.63
N THR A 309 -3.31 -10.99 26.75
CA THR A 309 -2.98 -10.49 28.09
C THR A 309 -1.49 -10.27 28.25
N ARG A 310 -0.64 -11.16 27.72
CA ARG A 310 0.82 -11.00 27.78
C ARG A 310 1.35 -9.88 26.89
N ALA A 311 0.73 -9.63 25.74
CA ALA A 311 1.06 -8.48 24.89
C ALA A 311 0.50 -7.15 25.43
N TRP A 312 -0.50 -7.18 26.32
CA TRP A 312 -1.21 -5.99 26.79
C TRP A 312 -0.31 -4.88 27.35
N PRO A 313 0.73 -5.15 28.16
CA PRO A 313 1.62 -4.12 28.67
C PRO A 313 2.24 -3.25 27.57
N ALA A 314 2.64 -3.85 26.44
CA ALA A 314 3.14 -3.11 25.29
C ALA A 314 1.98 -2.56 24.43
N HIS A 315 0.97 -3.38 24.13
CA HIS A 315 -0.12 -3.04 23.23
C HIS A 315 -0.98 -1.85 23.69
N LYS A 316 -1.23 -1.72 25.00
CA LYS A 316 -2.15 -0.71 25.57
C LYS A 316 -1.79 0.73 25.18
N HIS A 317 -0.50 1.01 24.97
CA HIS A 317 -0.01 2.35 24.64
C HIS A 317 -0.49 2.83 23.27
N PHE A 318 -0.70 1.89 22.35
CA PHE A 318 -1.16 2.17 20.99
C PHE A 318 -2.48 1.48 20.66
N CYS A 319 -3.26 1.08 21.67
CA CYS A 319 -4.58 0.52 21.47
C CYS A 319 -5.65 1.62 21.53
N LYS A 320 -6.22 2.00 20.38
CA LYS A 320 -7.36 2.93 20.28
C LYS A 320 -8.64 2.18 19.92
N LYS A 321 -9.76 2.69 20.42
CA LYS A 321 -11.07 2.11 20.14
C LYS A 321 -11.49 2.51 18.72
N VAL A 322 -11.84 1.52 17.91
CA VAL A 322 -12.52 1.66 16.62
C VAL A 322 -13.99 1.97 16.86
#